data_AF-A0A5J6P575-F1
#
_entry.id   AF-A0A5J6P575-F1
#
_cell.length_a   1.000
_cell.length_b   1.000
_cell.length_c   1.000
_cell.angle_alpha   90.00
_cell.angle_beta   90.00
_cell.angle_gamma   90.00
#
_symmetry.space_group_name_H-M   'P 1'
#
loop_
_entity.id
_entity.type
_entity.pdbx_description
1 polymer ?
#
loop_
_entity_poly.entity_id
_entity_poly.type
_entity_poly.pdbx_seq_one_letter_code
_entity_poly.pdbx_strand_id
1 'polypeptide(L)'
;MISDVTKANILIAIAEGQSVADAAKCYGLNSAQARGALPRFCRHLKLRWDLEEIRANPKKYIDAAIAIISSPKNALRRVLRNDLVVQLKLRSPDELTPQYVSNITAEALLSHGVTETGLVEVQEWLLANELSCKRKLPEKDEYLRTVKKAITLLDAFGLDVSCAKAQLSAIDE
;
A
#
# COMPACT_ATOMS: atom_id res chain seq x y z
N MET A 1 15.16 -0.21 -1.63
CA MET A 1 14.67 1.16 -1.92
C MET A 1 13.80 1.59 -0.76
N ILE A 2 14.01 2.76 -0.14
CA ILE A 2 13.25 3.22 1.05
C ILE A 2 11.84 3.66 0.62
N SER A 3 10.80 3.26 1.35
CA SER A 3 9.41 3.66 1.08
C SER A 3 9.20 5.16 1.35
N ASP A 4 8.17 5.75 0.75
CA ASP A 4 7.85 7.17 0.97
C ASP A 4 7.31 7.42 2.40
N VAL A 5 6.61 6.44 2.99
CA VAL A 5 6.19 6.46 4.40
C VAL A 5 7.40 6.49 5.34
N THR A 6 8.40 5.64 5.12
CA THR A 6 9.62 5.65 5.94
C THR A 6 10.37 6.98 5.80
N LYS A 7 10.46 7.56 4.59
CA LYS A 7 11.06 8.89 4.41
C LYS A 7 10.28 9.99 5.12
N ALA A 8 8.95 9.94 5.09
CA ALA A 8 8.07 10.87 5.79
C ALA A 8 8.28 10.82 7.30
N ASN A 9 8.32 9.61 7.88
CA ASN A 9 8.57 9.44 9.31
C ASN A 9 9.96 9.93 9.73
N ILE A 10 11.00 9.67 8.93
CA ILE A 10 12.34 10.21 9.19
C ILE A 10 12.34 11.74 9.14
N LEU A 11 11.60 12.34 8.19
CA LEU A 11 11.49 13.80 8.08
C LEU A 11 10.77 14.40 9.29
N ILE A 12 9.72 13.75 9.81
CA ILE A 12 9.04 14.15 11.05
C ILE A 12 10.02 14.14 12.22
N ALA A 13 10.72 13.02 12.43
CA ALA A 13 11.68 12.90 13.54
C ALA A 13 12.79 13.97 13.48
N ILE A 14 13.26 14.33 12.28
CA ILE A 14 14.24 15.41 12.10
C ILE A 14 13.62 16.78 12.41
N ALA A 15 12.38 17.02 11.98
CA ALA A 15 11.65 18.25 12.27
C ALA A 15 11.34 18.40 13.78
N GLU A 16 11.16 17.28 14.49
CA GLU A 16 11.02 17.23 15.95
C GLU A 16 12.35 17.40 16.69
N GLY A 17 13.47 17.50 15.98
CA GLY A 17 14.78 17.85 16.53
C GLY A 17 15.81 16.73 16.54
N GLN A 18 15.48 15.52 16.09
CA GLN A 18 16.46 14.44 16.01
C GLN A 18 17.53 14.71 14.96
N SER A 19 18.71 14.10 15.15
CA SER A 19 19.72 14.08 14.11
C SER A 19 19.29 13.15 12.97
N VAL A 20 19.80 13.39 11.76
CA VAL A 20 19.53 12.52 10.60
C VAL A 20 19.99 11.08 10.86
N ALA A 21 21.05 10.88 11.65
CA ALA A 21 21.56 9.55 11.98
C ALA A 21 20.63 8.81 12.94
N ASP A 22 20.14 9.49 13.98
CA ASP A 22 19.25 8.88 14.98
C ASP A 22 17.89 8.55 14.37
N ALA A 23 17.31 9.50 13.61
CA ALA A 23 16.05 9.30 12.91
C ALA A 23 16.13 8.12 11.91
N ALA A 24 17.25 7.97 11.19
CA ALA A 24 17.45 6.86 10.25
C ALA A 24 17.59 5.51 10.97
N LYS A 25 18.28 5.50 12.12
CA LYS A 25 18.54 4.29 12.90
C LYS A 25 17.25 3.64 13.40
N CYS A 26 16.24 4.44 13.77
CA CYS A 26 14.91 3.96 14.16
C CYS A 26 14.22 3.10 13.08
N TYR A 27 14.64 3.23 11.82
CA TYR A 27 14.10 2.47 10.68
C TYR A 27 15.12 1.49 10.07
N GLY A 28 16.20 1.18 10.80
CA GLY A 28 17.24 0.25 10.35
C GLY A 28 18.08 0.78 9.17
N LEU A 29 18.12 2.10 8.97
CA LEU A 29 18.85 2.75 7.88
C LEU A 29 20.11 3.43 8.40
N ASN A 30 21.15 3.46 7.57
CA ASN A 30 22.35 4.22 7.88
C ASN A 30 22.19 5.71 7.48
N SER A 31 23.03 6.57 8.07
CA SER A 31 22.95 8.03 7.84
C SER A 31 23.13 8.41 6.36
N ALA A 32 23.99 7.71 5.62
CA ALA A 32 24.25 7.98 4.20
C ALA A 32 23.02 7.68 3.32
N GLN A 33 22.32 6.57 3.60
CA GLN A 33 21.08 6.20 2.93
C GLN A 33 19.97 7.24 3.14
N ALA A 34 19.81 7.73 4.38
CA ALA A 34 18.85 8.78 4.67
C ALA A 34 19.22 10.11 3.98
N ARG A 35 20.48 10.54 4.08
CA ARG A 35 20.98 11.75 3.40
C ARG A 35 20.86 11.68 1.87
N GLY A 36 20.95 10.50 1.27
CA GLY A 36 20.73 10.32 -0.17
C GLY A 36 19.26 10.37 -0.58
N ALA A 37 18.35 9.90 0.28
CA ALA A 37 16.92 9.76 -0.04
C ALA A 37 16.10 11.01 0.28
N LEU A 38 16.38 11.69 1.39
CA LEU A 38 15.58 12.82 1.88
C LEU A 38 15.60 14.05 0.95
N PRO A 39 16.71 14.45 0.31
CA PRO A 39 16.70 15.62 -0.59
C PRO A 39 15.74 15.45 -1.77
N ARG A 40 15.68 14.26 -2.35
CA ARG A 40 14.75 13.94 -3.44
C ARG A 40 13.30 13.92 -2.94
N PHE A 41 13.09 13.41 -1.74
CA PHE A 41 11.77 13.37 -1.11
C PHE A 41 11.26 14.79 -0.79
N CYS A 42 12.07 15.65 -0.18
CA CYS A 42 11.71 17.06 0.06
C CYS A 42 11.39 17.78 -1.25
N ARG A 43 12.17 17.56 -2.31
CA ARG A 43 11.87 18.11 -3.64
C ARG A 43 10.50 17.66 -4.17
N HIS A 44 10.14 16.39 -3.96
CA HIS A 44 8.81 15.87 -4.33
C HIS A 44 7.69 16.58 -3.55
N LEU A 45 7.93 16.93 -2.29
CA LEU A 45 7.02 17.71 -1.45
C LEU A 45 7.04 19.21 -1.74
N LYS A 46 7.82 19.67 -2.73
CA LYS A 46 8.09 21.10 -3.01
C LYS A 46 8.69 21.83 -1.80
N LEU A 47 9.47 21.13 -0.99
CA LEU A 47 10.20 21.65 0.16
C LEU A 47 11.70 21.68 -0.13
N ARG A 48 12.41 22.61 0.52
CA ARG A 48 13.87 22.68 0.47
C ARG A 48 14.44 21.67 1.46
N TRP A 49 15.50 20.98 1.09
CA TRP A 49 16.24 20.16 2.04
C TRP A 49 17.33 21.01 2.68
N ASP A 50 17.04 21.52 3.88
CA ASP A 50 17.95 22.36 4.66
C ASP A 50 17.62 22.18 6.15
N LEU A 51 18.59 21.72 6.95
CA LEU A 51 18.36 21.41 8.36
C LEU A 51 18.03 22.66 9.18
N GLU A 52 18.56 23.82 8.81
CA GLU A 52 18.25 25.08 9.48
C GLU A 52 16.81 25.49 9.17
N GLU A 53 16.37 25.38 7.92
CA GLU A 53 14.98 25.69 7.55
C GLU A 53 13.98 24.73 8.20
N ILE A 54 14.31 23.43 8.24
CA ILE A 54 13.48 22.40 8.87
C ILE A 54 13.28 22.72 10.35
N ARG A 55 14.35 23.11 11.06
CA ARG A 55 14.28 23.46 12.49
C ARG A 55 13.61 24.79 12.75
N ALA A 56 13.74 25.74 11.83
CA ALA A 56 13.05 27.04 11.93
C ALA A 56 11.54 26.92 11.66
N ASN A 57 11.13 25.99 10.79
CA ASN A 57 9.73 25.81 10.38
C ASN A 57 9.27 24.35 10.47
N PRO A 58 9.38 23.67 11.62
CA PRO A 58 9.17 22.22 11.72
C PRO A 58 7.76 21.81 11.31
N LYS A 59 6.76 22.62 11.67
CA LYS A 59 5.35 22.37 11.35
C LYS A 59 5.10 22.21 9.84
N LYS A 60 5.74 23.04 9.00
CA LYS A 60 5.64 22.96 7.52
C LYS A 60 6.07 21.60 6.98
N TYR A 61 7.14 21.03 7.54
CA TYR A 61 7.69 19.74 7.14
C TYR A 61 6.88 18.58 7.70
N ILE A 62 6.43 18.71 8.96
CA ILE A 62 5.58 17.72 9.61
C ILE A 62 4.23 17.62 8.88
N ASP A 63 3.55 18.73 8.60
CA ASP A 63 2.26 18.73 7.90
C ASP A 63 2.37 18.08 6.51
N ALA A 64 3.43 18.39 5.77
CA ALA A 64 3.69 17.78 4.46
C ALA A 64 4.03 16.28 4.56
N ALA A 65 4.77 15.85 5.58
CA ALA A 65 5.09 14.45 5.82
C ALA A 65 3.85 13.65 6.29
N ILE A 66 3.03 14.23 7.16
CA ILE A 66 1.74 13.66 7.58
C ILE A 66 0.84 13.50 6.37
N ALA A 67 0.75 14.49 5.48
CA ALA A 67 -0.02 14.37 4.24
C ALA A 67 0.44 13.19 3.37
N ILE A 68 1.73 12.83 3.39
CA ILE A 68 2.22 11.61 2.73
C ILE A 68 1.77 10.35 3.44
N ILE A 69 1.92 10.29 4.77
CA ILE A 69 1.58 9.12 5.60
C ILE A 69 0.08 8.84 5.52
N SER A 70 -0.73 9.89 5.66
CA SER A 70 -2.18 9.81 5.65
C SER A 70 -2.75 9.62 4.24
N SER A 71 -1.96 9.79 3.18
CA SER A 71 -2.47 9.59 1.82
C SER A 71 -2.53 8.10 1.49
N PRO A 72 -3.72 7.55 1.19
CA PRO A 72 -3.87 6.13 0.90
C PRO A 72 -2.96 5.67 -0.25
N LYS A 73 -2.67 6.52 -1.24
CA LYS A 73 -1.80 6.19 -2.38
C LYS A 73 -0.34 5.87 -2.00
N ASN A 74 0.12 6.27 -0.82
CA ASN A 74 1.48 6.01 -0.36
C ASN A 74 1.60 4.79 0.56
N ALA A 75 0.47 4.21 0.97
CA ALA A 75 0.44 2.96 1.70
C ALA A 75 0.81 1.77 0.80
N LEU A 76 0.48 1.83 -0.50
CA LEU A 76 0.95 0.86 -1.49
C LEU A 76 2.41 1.13 -1.88
N ARG A 77 3.17 0.06 -2.13
CA ARG A 77 4.52 0.17 -2.69
C ARG A 77 4.46 0.88 -4.05
N ARG A 78 5.42 1.76 -4.32
CA ARG A 78 5.46 2.57 -5.55
C ARG A 78 5.36 1.75 -6.84
N VAL A 79 5.98 0.57 -6.88
CA VAL A 79 5.93 -0.32 -8.05
C VAL A 79 4.50 -0.80 -8.28
N LEU A 80 3.88 -1.42 -7.27
CA LEU A 80 2.49 -1.89 -7.33
C LEU A 80 1.51 -0.76 -7.64
N ARG A 81 1.70 0.43 -7.04
CA ARG A 81 0.88 1.61 -7.38
C ARG A 81 0.98 1.97 -8.85
N ASN A 82 2.19 2.06 -9.39
CA ASN A 82 2.40 2.42 -10.79
C ASN A 82 1.80 1.35 -11.71
N ASP A 83 1.98 0.08 -11.37
CA ASP A 83 1.40 -1.03 -12.11
C ASP A 83 -0.13 -0.95 -12.10
N LEU A 84 -0.76 -0.71 -10.95
CA LEU A 84 -2.22 -0.53 -10.86
C LEU A 84 -2.72 0.65 -11.70
N VAL A 85 -2.02 1.78 -11.70
CA VAL A 85 -2.38 2.94 -12.55
C VAL A 85 -2.37 2.55 -14.03
N VAL A 86 -1.37 1.79 -14.47
CA VAL A 86 -1.25 1.32 -15.86
C VAL A 86 -2.32 0.29 -16.19
N GLN A 87 -2.46 -0.75 -15.36
CA GLN A 87 -3.35 -1.88 -15.62
C GLN A 87 -4.83 -1.49 -15.55
N LEU A 88 -5.18 -0.56 -14.65
CA LEU A 88 -6.53 -0.01 -14.54
C LEU A 88 -6.78 1.16 -15.50
N LYS A 89 -5.79 1.52 -16.33
CA LYS A 89 -5.87 2.59 -17.34
C LYS A 89 -6.33 3.94 -16.76
N LEU A 90 -5.83 4.26 -15.57
CA LEU A 90 -6.14 5.53 -14.90
C LEU A 90 -5.43 6.69 -15.59
N ARG A 91 -6.09 7.84 -15.66
CA ARG A 91 -5.52 9.04 -16.29
C ARG A 91 -4.49 9.73 -15.40
N SER A 92 -4.64 9.55 -14.09
CA SER A 92 -3.75 10.10 -13.08
C SER A 92 -3.59 9.12 -11.91
N PRO A 93 -2.41 9.06 -11.26
CA PRO A 93 -2.24 8.34 -10.00
C PRO A 93 -3.19 8.79 -8.89
N ASP A 94 -3.74 10.00 -8.97
CA ASP A 94 -4.70 10.51 -7.97
C ASP A 94 -6.09 9.87 -8.10
N GLU A 95 -6.40 9.23 -9.23
CA GLU A 95 -7.64 8.45 -9.39
C GLU A 95 -7.58 7.12 -8.64
N LEU A 96 -6.37 6.64 -8.28
CA LEU A 96 -6.17 5.40 -7.55
C LEU A 96 -6.48 5.60 -6.07
N THR A 97 -7.75 5.39 -5.72
CA THR A 97 -8.25 5.49 -4.35
C THR A 97 -8.75 4.14 -3.83
N PRO A 98 -8.74 3.91 -2.51
CA PRO A 98 -9.32 2.69 -1.93
C PRO A 98 -10.77 2.48 -2.37
N GLN A 99 -11.55 3.56 -2.42
CA GLN A 99 -12.96 3.53 -2.85
C GLN A 99 -13.13 3.15 -4.32
N TYR A 100 -12.21 3.57 -5.19
CA TYR A 100 -12.24 3.15 -6.59
C TYR A 100 -11.95 1.65 -6.70
N VAL A 101 -10.87 1.19 -6.05
CA VAL A 101 -10.42 -0.21 -6.16
C VAL A 101 -11.38 -1.17 -5.45
N SER A 102 -12.08 -0.75 -4.39
CA SER A 102 -13.09 -1.59 -3.71
C SER A 102 -14.29 -1.95 -4.61
N ASN A 103 -14.51 -1.20 -5.70
CA ASN A 103 -15.53 -1.52 -6.70
C ASN A 103 -15.07 -2.57 -7.73
N ILE A 104 -13.80 -3.00 -7.68
CA ILE A 104 -13.19 -3.97 -8.59
C ILE A 104 -13.12 -5.34 -7.90
N THR A 105 -13.40 -6.41 -8.63
CA THR A 105 -13.31 -7.77 -8.10
C THR A 105 -11.85 -8.24 -8.08
N ALA A 106 -11.51 -9.16 -7.18
CA ALA A 106 -10.18 -9.77 -7.14
C ALA A 106 -9.81 -10.45 -8.47
N GLU A 107 -10.75 -11.16 -9.09
CA GLU A 107 -10.57 -11.75 -10.42
C GLU A 107 -10.29 -10.71 -11.51
N ALA A 108 -10.96 -9.55 -11.47
CA ALA A 108 -10.68 -8.47 -12.41
C ALA A 108 -9.24 -7.97 -12.22
N LEU A 109 -8.76 -7.77 -11.00
CA LEU A 109 -7.37 -7.37 -10.76
C LEU A 109 -6.37 -8.40 -11.29
N LEU A 110 -6.57 -9.68 -11.00
CA LEU A 110 -5.71 -10.76 -11.48
C LEU A 110 -5.70 -10.85 -13.02
N SER A 111 -6.86 -10.74 -13.66
CA SER A 111 -6.96 -10.75 -15.12
C SER A 111 -6.33 -9.53 -15.81
N HIS A 112 -6.20 -8.41 -15.10
CA HIS A 112 -5.44 -7.24 -15.54
C HIS A 112 -3.94 -7.34 -15.18
N GLY A 113 -3.43 -8.54 -14.85
CA GLY A 113 -2.00 -8.76 -14.65
C GLY A 113 -1.47 -8.37 -13.27
N VAL A 114 -2.34 -8.06 -12.30
CA VAL A 114 -1.93 -7.97 -10.90
C VAL A 114 -1.57 -9.38 -10.42
N THR A 115 -0.40 -9.53 -9.79
CA THR A 115 0.05 -10.81 -9.26
C THR A 115 -0.71 -11.18 -7.98
N GLU A 116 -0.72 -12.45 -7.59
CA GLU A 116 -1.35 -12.88 -6.34
C GLU A 116 -0.78 -12.15 -5.11
N THR A 117 0.53 -11.91 -5.07
CA THR A 117 1.19 -11.13 -4.02
C THR A 117 0.78 -9.66 -4.05
N GLY A 118 0.66 -9.07 -5.25
CA GLY A 118 0.13 -7.73 -5.42
C GLY A 118 -1.33 -7.61 -4.96
N LEU A 119 -2.14 -8.64 -5.20
CA LEU A 119 -3.52 -8.70 -4.73
C LEU A 119 -3.61 -8.74 -3.19
N VAL A 120 -2.72 -9.48 -2.52
CA VAL A 120 -2.63 -9.48 -1.04
C VAL A 120 -2.33 -8.07 -0.52
N GLU A 121 -1.34 -7.38 -1.09
CA GLU A 121 -1.01 -5.99 -0.70
C GLU A 121 -2.18 -5.03 -0.96
N VAL A 122 -2.88 -5.18 -2.09
CA VAL A 122 -4.09 -4.39 -2.37
C VAL A 122 -5.18 -4.69 -1.33
N GLN A 123 -5.36 -5.94 -0.94
CA GLN A 123 -6.37 -6.32 0.04
C GLN A 123 -6.02 -5.79 1.44
N GLU A 124 -4.75 -5.85 1.87
CA GLU A 124 -4.27 -5.23 3.11
C GLU A 124 -4.50 -3.71 3.10
N TRP A 125 -4.19 -3.08 1.97
CA TRP A 125 -4.42 -1.65 1.78
C TRP A 125 -5.90 -1.26 1.87
N LEU A 126 -6.79 -2.04 1.26
CA LEU A 126 -8.24 -1.84 1.37
C LEU A 126 -8.72 -2.05 2.80
N LEU A 127 -8.26 -3.10 3.48
CA LEU A 127 -8.65 -3.39 4.87
C LEU A 127 -8.22 -2.28 5.84
N ALA A 128 -7.04 -1.67 5.63
CA ALA A 128 -6.60 -0.50 6.38
C ALA A 128 -7.52 0.74 6.21
N ASN A 129 -8.41 0.72 5.21
CA ASN A 129 -9.43 1.73 4.95
C ASN A 129 -10.86 1.16 5.18
N GLU A 130 -10.99 0.05 5.91
CA GLU A 130 -12.28 -0.63 6.18
C GLU A 130 -13.02 -1.09 4.92
N LEU A 131 -12.29 -1.31 3.82
CA LEU A 131 -12.82 -1.74 2.54
C LEU A 131 -12.35 -3.16 2.19
N SER A 132 -12.95 -3.72 1.16
CA SER A 132 -12.52 -4.96 0.53
C SER A 132 -12.76 -4.88 -0.98
N CYS A 133 -12.12 -5.75 -1.76
CA CYS A 133 -12.48 -5.89 -3.17
C CYS A 133 -13.97 -6.23 -3.30
N LYS A 134 -14.57 -5.86 -4.43
CA LYS A 134 -15.98 -6.15 -4.71
C LYS A 134 -16.21 -7.65 -4.60
N ARG A 135 -17.10 -8.04 -3.69
CA ARG A 135 -17.47 -9.43 -3.48
C ARG A 135 -18.27 -9.92 -4.69
N LYS A 136 -17.70 -10.86 -5.41
CA LYS A 136 -18.33 -11.56 -6.53
C LYS A 136 -17.72 -12.95 -6.59
N LEU A 137 -18.55 -13.94 -6.91
CA LEU A 137 -18.07 -15.29 -7.18
C LEU A 137 -17.17 -15.28 -8.42
N PRO A 138 -16.14 -16.14 -8.45
CA PRO A 138 -15.31 -16.27 -9.63
C PRO A 138 -16.13 -16.75 -10.84
N GLU A 139 -15.92 -16.15 -12.00
CA GLU A 139 -16.63 -16.50 -13.23
C GLU A 139 -15.87 -17.53 -14.06
N LYS A 140 -14.53 -17.58 -13.94
CA LYS A 140 -13.71 -18.56 -14.66
C LYS A 140 -13.35 -19.75 -13.78
N ASP A 141 -13.37 -20.93 -14.40
CA ASP A 141 -13.01 -22.22 -13.77
C ASP A 141 -11.61 -22.25 -13.16
N GLU A 142 -10.67 -21.50 -13.71
CA GLU A 142 -9.31 -21.38 -13.16
C GLU A 142 -9.34 -20.78 -11.75
N TYR A 143 -10.08 -19.68 -11.55
CA TYR A 143 -10.17 -19.01 -10.26
C TYR A 143 -11.04 -19.81 -9.29
N LEU A 144 -12.10 -20.48 -9.78
CA LEU A 144 -12.90 -21.39 -8.97
C LEU A 144 -12.04 -22.52 -8.39
N ARG A 145 -11.16 -23.12 -9.21
CA ARG A 145 -10.20 -24.14 -8.75
C ARG A 145 -9.22 -23.59 -7.72
N THR A 146 -8.72 -22.37 -7.91
CA THR A 146 -7.83 -21.70 -6.94
C THR A 146 -8.54 -21.47 -5.60
N VAL A 147 -9.79 -21.00 -5.60
CA VAL A 147 -10.58 -20.81 -4.38
C VAL A 147 -10.83 -22.15 -3.68
N LYS A 148 -11.23 -23.19 -4.41
CA LYS A 148 -11.41 -24.55 -3.84
C LYS A 148 -10.12 -25.05 -3.20
N LYS A 149 -8.98 -24.91 -3.88
CA LYS A 149 -7.67 -25.28 -3.34
C LYS A 149 -7.31 -24.49 -2.08
N ALA A 150 -7.55 -23.18 -2.07
CA ALA A 150 -7.30 -22.35 -0.89
C ALA A 150 -8.14 -22.79 0.31
N ILE A 151 -9.43 -23.06 0.12
CA ILE A 151 -10.31 -23.57 1.17
C ILE A 151 -9.81 -24.91 1.72
N THR A 152 -9.44 -25.86 0.85
CA THR A 152 -8.89 -27.15 1.28
C THR A 152 -7.61 -26.98 2.11
N LEU A 153 -6.71 -26.08 1.71
CA LEU A 153 -5.49 -25.82 2.45
C LEU A 153 -5.77 -25.21 3.82
N LEU A 154 -6.61 -24.17 3.89
CA LEU A 154 -6.97 -23.50 5.14
C LEU A 154 -7.64 -24.50 6.12
N ASP A 155 -8.53 -25.34 5.62
CA ASP A 155 -9.18 -26.42 6.38
C ASP A 155 -8.16 -27.44 6.93
N ALA A 156 -7.19 -27.86 6.10
CA ALA A 156 -6.14 -28.78 6.51
C ALA A 156 -5.22 -28.20 7.61
N PHE A 157 -5.10 -26.87 7.67
CA PHE A 157 -4.40 -26.16 8.74
C PHE A 157 -5.29 -25.82 9.94
N GLY A 158 -6.54 -26.29 9.96
CA GLY A 158 -7.48 -26.10 11.08
C GLY A 158 -8.10 -24.70 11.15
N LEU A 159 -8.10 -23.94 10.06
CA LEU A 159 -8.77 -22.63 9.98
C LEU A 159 -10.25 -22.81 9.64
N ASP A 160 -11.12 -22.00 10.26
CA ASP A 160 -12.56 -22.04 9.97
C ASP A 160 -12.84 -21.51 8.57
N VAL A 161 -13.32 -22.41 7.70
CA VAL A 161 -13.69 -22.13 6.31
C VAL A 161 -15.19 -22.36 6.05
N SER A 162 -16.01 -22.54 7.09
CA SER A 162 -17.42 -22.93 6.98
C SER A 162 -18.21 -21.96 6.08
N CYS A 163 -17.99 -20.66 6.25
CA CYS A 163 -18.63 -19.62 5.44
C CYS A 163 -18.20 -19.69 3.96
N ALA A 164 -16.91 -19.91 3.68
CA ALA A 164 -16.39 -20.00 2.32
C ALA A 164 -16.89 -21.28 1.60
N LYS A 165 -16.99 -22.40 2.32
CA LYS A 165 -17.58 -23.65 1.82
C LYS A 165 -19.06 -23.46 1.47
N ALA A 166 -19.85 -22.82 2.34
CA ALA A 166 -21.26 -22.56 2.10
C ALA A 166 -21.53 -21.64 0.90
N GLN A 167 -20.66 -20.64 0.67
CA GLN A 167 -20.76 -19.75 -0.49
C GLN A 167 -20.48 -20.45 -1.82
N LEU A 168 -19.64 -21.49 -1.82
CA LEU A 168 -19.37 -22.28 -3.02
C LEU A 168 -20.44 -23.33 -3.31
N SER A 169 -21.02 -23.96 -2.29
CA SER A 169 -22.07 -24.98 -2.48
C SER A 169 -23.34 -24.39 -3.09
N ALA A 170 -23.65 -23.12 -2.81
CA ALA A 170 -24.78 -22.40 -3.38
C ALA A 170 -24.64 -22.08 -4.89
N ILE A 171 -23.55 -22.50 -5.54
CA ILE A 171 -23.30 -22.32 -6.98
C ILE A 171 -23.65 -23.60 -7.76
N ASP A 172 -23.57 -24.75 -7.10
CA ASP A 172 -23.84 -26.07 -7.68
C ASP A 172 -25.34 -26.45 -7.58
N GLU A 173 -26.19 -25.59 -6.98
CA GLU A 173 -27.66 -25.66 -6.91
C GLU A 173 -28.33 -24.71 -7.91
#